data_AF-A0A8T0N0Z7-F1
#
_entry.id   AF-A0A8T0N0Z7-F1
#
_cell.length_a   1.000
_cell.length_b   1.000
_cell.length_c   1.000
_cell.angle_alpha   90.00
_cell.angle_beta   90.00
_cell.angle_gamma   90.00
#
_symmetry.space_group_name_H-M   'P 1'
#
loop_
_entity.id
_entity.type
_entity.pdbx_description
1 polymer ?
#
loop_
_entity_poly.entity_id
_entity_poly.type
_entity_poly.pdbx_seq_one_letter_code
_entity_poly.pdbx_strand_id
1 'polypeptide(L)'
;MFVRVTDIFCGPGHGKSIGSLGLGANNSWACVSDVLVEKATLLGTTNGVRIKTWQGGYGYAERITFQDISMHNVTNPVIIDQNYCNSDKPCHEQGSAIAVRNIHYKNIYGTSASKVAINFICSEAIRCDGIQMQDIYLVGEGRYATCSYRNATVVQLGYNFPFCSAEM
;
A
#
# COMPACT_ATOMS: atom_id res chain seq x y z
N MET A 1 -16.37 9.87 -8.21
CA MET A 1 -16.40 10.66 -6.96
C MET A 1 -14.95 10.86 -6.56
N PHE A 2 -14.53 12.10 -6.30
CA PHE A 2 -13.15 12.38 -5.90
C PHE A 2 -13.07 12.49 -4.38
N VAL A 3 -12.07 11.85 -3.77
CA VAL A 3 -11.82 11.91 -2.32
C VAL A 3 -10.46 12.55 -2.09
N ARG A 4 -10.41 13.63 -1.31
CA ARG A 4 -9.18 14.30 -0.93
C ARG A 4 -9.02 14.37 0.58
N VAL A 5 -7.84 13.98 1.05
CA VAL A 5 -7.42 14.08 2.45
C VAL A 5 -6.10 14.85 2.47
N THR A 6 -6.05 16.00 3.13
CA THR A 6 -4.88 16.89 3.14
C THR A 6 -4.63 17.43 4.55
N ASP A 7 -3.38 17.78 4.85
CA ASP A 7 -2.96 18.51 6.04
C ASP A 7 -3.38 17.79 7.34
N ILE A 8 -3.01 16.52 7.43
CA ILE A 8 -3.38 15.64 8.54
C ILE A 8 -2.16 15.24 9.39
N PHE A 9 -2.36 15.20 10.69
CA PHE A 9 -1.47 14.53 11.63
C PHE A 9 -2.19 13.32 12.21
N CYS A 10 -1.57 12.15 12.19
CA CYS A 10 -2.15 10.92 12.73
C CYS A 10 -1.11 10.11 13.48
N GLY A 11 -1.40 9.73 14.71
CA GLY A 11 -0.47 8.92 15.49
C GLY A 11 -0.71 9.01 16.99
N PRO A 12 -0.60 7.90 17.73
CA PRO A 12 -0.48 6.50 17.27
C PRO A 12 -1.79 5.97 16.63
N GLY A 13 -1.75 4.82 15.94
CA GLY A 13 -2.94 4.23 15.29
C GLY A 13 -2.65 3.33 14.10
N HIS A 14 -3.63 3.13 13.20
CA HIS A 14 -3.52 2.19 12.06
C HIS A 14 -3.11 2.84 10.73
N GLY A 15 -2.75 4.12 10.72
CA GLY A 15 -2.37 4.85 9.51
C GLY A 15 -3.55 5.21 8.59
N LYS A 16 -3.26 5.39 7.30
CA LYS A 16 -4.24 5.72 6.26
C LYS A 16 -4.39 4.53 5.33
N SER A 17 -5.54 3.86 5.45
CA SER A 17 -5.86 2.66 4.68
C SER A 17 -7.01 2.91 3.72
N ILE A 18 -6.87 2.41 2.49
CA ILE A 18 -7.97 2.20 1.56
C ILE A 18 -8.39 0.73 1.68
N GLY A 19 -9.68 0.51 1.97
CA GLY A 19 -10.25 -0.82 2.17
C GLY A 19 -10.49 -1.18 3.65
N SER A 20 -10.71 -2.47 3.98
CA SER A 20 -10.66 -3.60 3.04
C SER A 20 -11.78 -3.57 2.01
N LEU A 21 -11.44 -3.71 0.73
CA LEU A 21 -12.41 -3.79 -0.36
C LEU A 21 -12.75 -5.24 -0.69
N GLY A 22 -13.98 -5.49 -1.14
CA GLY A 22 -14.41 -6.82 -1.59
C GLY A 22 -14.70 -7.81 -0.46
N LEU A 23 -15.02 -7.31 0.76
CA LEU A 23 -15.43 -8.17 1.88
C LEU A 23 -16.75 -8.88 1.53
N GLY A 24 -16.68 -10.19 1.34
CA GLY A 24 -17.87 -11.04 1.32
C GLY A 24 -17.53 -12.42 0.82
N ALA A 25 -17.97 -13.45 1.55
CA ALA A 25 -18.23 -14.74 0.93
C ALA A 25 -19.10 -14.48 -0.32
N ASN A 26 -18.77 -15.13 -1.44
CA ASN A 26 -19.46 -15.04 -2.74
C ASN A 26 -19.03 -13.90 -3.68
N ASN A 27 -17.74 -13.54 -3.74
CA ASN A 27 -17.24 -12.60 -4.74
C ASN A 27 -17.99 -11.26 -4.61
N SER A 28 -17.74 -10.45 -3.59
CA SER A 28 -18.45 -9.15 -3.52
C SER A 28 -17.80 -8.12 -4.46
N TRP A 29 -18.64 -7.33 -5.13
CA TRP A 29 -18.15 -6.20 -5.92
C TRP A 29 -17.76 -5.04 -5.01
N ALA A 30 -16.60 -4.42 -5.25
CA ALA A 30 -16.25 -3.16 -4.63
C ALA A 30 -15.41 -2.29 -5.57
N CYS A 31 -15.61 -0.98 -5.50
CA CYS A 31 -14.78 -0.04 -6.23
C CYS A 31 -14.35 1.16 -5.38
N VAL A 32 -13.16 1.66 -5.67
CA VAL A 32 -12.69 2.98 -5.24
C VAL A 32 -11.88 3.58 -6.38
N SER A 33 -12.06 4.87 -6.62
CA SER A 33 -11.25 5.59 -7.60
C SER A 33 -11.08 7.05 -7.23
N ASP A 34 -10.08 7.70 -7.84
CA ASP A 34 -9.86 9.14 -7.76
C ASP A 34 -9.66 9.61 -6.31
N VAL A 35 -8.60 9.08 -5.66
CA VAL A 35 -8.26 9.39 -4.27
C VAL A 35 -6.92 10.12 -4.21
N LEU A 36 -6.87 11.21 -3.45
CA LEU A 36 -5.64 11.93 -3.12
C LEU A 36 -5.47 12.03 -1.61
N VAL A 37 -4.37 11.50 -1.11
CA VAL A 37 -3.90 11.70 0.27
C VAL A 37 -2.60 12.47 0.20
N GLU A 38 -2.59 13.69 0.71
CA GLU A 38 -1.41 14.56 0.66
C GLU A 38 -1.11 15.26 1.98
N LYS A 39 0.13 15.75 2.13
CA LYS A 39 0.56 16.58 3.28
C LYS A 39 0.20 15.94 4.62
N ALA A 40 0.65 14.70 4.80
CA ALA A 40 0.32 13.91 5.98
C ALA A 40 1.55 13.64 6.84
N THR A 41 1.39 13.70 8.15
CA THR A 41 2.41 13.25 9.12
C THR A 41 1.88 12.07 9.91
N LEU A 42 2.59 10.94 9.86
CA LEU A 42 2.23 9.71 10.54
C LEU A 42 3.27 9.38 11.63
N LEU A 43 2.84 9.29 12.88
CA LEU A 43 3.71 9.09 14.05
C LEU A 43 3.33 7.81 14.80
N GLY A 44 4.24 6.85 14.93
CA GLY A 44 4.05 5.65 15.74
C GLY A 44 2.85 4.79 15.32
N THR A 45 2.48 4.82 14.04
CA THR A 45 1.36 4.04 13.50
C THR A 45 1.81 2.65 13.07
N THR A 46 0.91 1.67 13.13
CA THR A 46 1.19 0.31 12.67
C THR A 46 1.35 0.21 11.16
N ASN A 47 0.75 1.14 10.40
CA ASN A 47 0.89 1.26 8.96
C ASN A 47 1.02 2.73 8.59
N GLY A 48 1.68 3.03 7.47
CA GLY A 48 1.68 4.37 6.91
C GLY A 48 0.50 4.56 5.96
N VAL A 49 0.76 4.38 4.67
CA VAL A 49 -0.26 4.31 3.63
C VAL A 49 -0.46 2.88 3.16
N ARG A 50 -1.70 2.42 3.10
CA ARG A 50 -2.03 1.02 2.81
C ARG A 50 -3.22 0.89 1.88
N ILE A 51 -3.12 0.00 0.89
CA ILE A 51 -4.27 -0.51 0.13
C ILE A 51 -4.47 -1.97 0.50
N LYS A 52 -5.69 -2.35 0.86
CA LYS A 52 -6.02 -3.70 1.33
C LYS A 52 -7.27 -4.23 0.63
N THR A 53 -7.20 -5.38 0.00
CA THR A 53 -8.36 -6.00 -0.67
C THR A 53 -8.50 -7.46 -0.28
N TRP A 54 -9.73 -7.93 -0.16
CA TRP A 54 -10.03 -9.33 0.12
C TRP A 54 -9.74 -10.22 -1.08
N GLN A 55 -9.22 -11.42 -0.82
CA GLN A 55 -9.18 -12.48 -1.83
C GLN A 55 -10.59 -12.85 -2.30
N GLY A 56 -10.76 -13.12 -3.59
CA GLY A 56 -12.04 -13.50 -4.19
C GLY A 56 -12.95 -12.31 -4.54
N GLY A 57 -12.65 -11.09 -4.07
CA GLY A 57 -13.39 -9.89 -4.46
C GLY A 57 -13.30 -9.59 -5.96
N TYR A 58 -14.22 -8.77 -6.49
CA TYR A 58 -14.13 -8.28 -7.87
C TYR A 58 -14.47 -6.78 -7.97
N GLY A 59 -13.93 -6.08 -8.96
CA GLY A 59 -14.02 -4.62 -9.07
C GLY A 59 -12.65 -3.97 -9.18
N TYR A 60 -12.47 -2.77 -8.63
CA TYR A 60 -11.23 -2.00 -8.84
C TYR A 60 -10.87 -1.02 -7.72
N ALA A 61 -9.57 -0.77 -7.56
CA ALA A 61 -9.01 0.33 -6.81
C ALA A 61 -8.03 1.08 -7.72
N GLU A 62 -8.37 2.29 -8.17
CA GLU A 62 -7.60 2.94 -9.24
C GLU A 62 -7.45 4.45 -9.13
N ARG A 63 -6.39 5.01 -9.73
CA ARG A 63 -6.10 6.46 -9.71
C ARG A 63 -6.03 6.99 -8.27
N ILE A 64 -5.17 6.37 -7.49
CA ILE A 64 -4.93 6.71 -6.08
C ILE A 64 -3.53 7.29 -5.95
N THR A 65 -3.43 8.47 -5.33
CA THR A 65 -2.16 9.14 -5.09
C THR A 65 -1.94 9.37 -3.60
N PHE A 66 -0.78 8.96 -3.10
CA PHE A 66 -0.24 9.29 -1.80
C PHE A 66 0.98 10.18 -2.01
N GLN A 67 0.95 11.44 -1.55
CA GLN A 67 2.06 12.36 -1.77
C GLN A 67 2.40 13.26 -0.58
N ASP A 68 3.65 13.71 -0.51
CA ASP A 68 4.09 14.67 0.52
C ASP A 68 3.80 14.15 1.94
N ILE A 69 4.31 12.95 2.26
CA ILE A 69 4.01 12.25 3.51
C ILE A 69 5.28 12.07 4.33
N SER A 70 5.26 12.56 5.57
CA SER A 70 6.31 12.33 6.56
C SER A 70 5.92 11.17 7.50
N MET A 71 6.84 10.24 7.74
CA MET A 71 6.63 9.09 8.62
C MET A 71 7.67 9.04 9.73
N HIS A 72 7.23 8.78 10.95
CA HIS A 72 8.09 8.68 12.12
C HIS A 72 7.73 7.44 12.91
N ASN A 73 8.67 6.49 12.98
CA ASN A 73 8.53 5.23 13.69
C ASN A 73 7.27 4.44 13.26
N VAL A 74 7.03 4.36 11.94
CA VAL A 74 5.86 3.66 11.39
C VAL A 74 6.21 2.20 11.14
N THR A 75 5.42 1.25 11.65
CA THR A 75 5.80 -0.17 11.58
C THR A 75 5.80 -0.72 10.15
N ASN A 76 4.77 -0.41 9.36
CA ASN A 76 4.69 -0.81 7.96
C ASN A 76 4.36 0.40 7.07
N PRO A 77 5.37 1.20 6.67
CA PRO A 77 5.19 2.47 5.98
C PRO A 77 4.31 2.43 4.74
N VAL A 78 4.58 1.56 3.77
CA VAL A 78 3.87 1.55 2.48
C VAL A 78 3.49 0.12 2.10
N ILE A 79 2.19 -0.17 2.01
CA ILE A 79 1.72 -1.54 1.71
C ILE A 79 0.63 -1.56 0.64
N ILE A 80 0.70 -2.56 -0.24
CA ILE A 80 -0.45 -3.11 -0.96
C ILE A 80 -0.57 -4.58 -0.56
N ASP A 81 -1.75 -4.98 -0.09
CA ASP A 81 -2.07 -6.36 0.27
C ASP A 81 -3.40 -6.75 -0.38
N GLN A 82 -3.32 -7.49 -1.49
CA GLN A 82 -4.50 -8.08 -2.15
C GLN A 82 -4.86 -9.48 -1.62
N ASN A 83 -4.09 -10.01 -0.67
CA ASN A 83 -4.28 -11.34 -0.12
C ASN A 83 -4.96 -11.32 1.25
N TYR A 84 -5.66 -10.23 1.56
CA TYR A 84 -6.28 -10.08 2.86
C TYR A 84 -7.38 -11.11 3.07
N CYS A 85 -7.32 -11.81 4.20
CA CYS A 85 -8.39 -12.66 4.66
C CYS A 85 -8.40 -12.77 6.19
N ASN A 86 -9.55 -13.09 6.78
CA ASN A 86 -9.70 -13.23 8.23
C ASN A 86 -9.57 -14.71 8.64
N SER A 87 -8.34 -15.22 8.58
CA SER A 87 -7.98 -16.59 8.95
C SER A 87 -6.58 -16.59 9.56
N ASP A 88 -6.38 -17.40 10.60
CA ASP A 88 -5.05 -17.61 11.21
C ASP A 88 -4.10 -18.39 10.29
N LYS A 89 -4.65 -19.06 9.28
CA LYS A 89 -3.90 -19.73 8.20
C LYS A 89 -4.00 -18.91 6.90
N PRO A 90 -2.96 -18.91 6.05
CA PRO A 90 -3.07 -18.35 4.71
C PRO A 90 -4.29 -18.93 3.99
N CYS A 91 -5.12 -18.04 3.45
CA CYS A 91 -6.28 -18.45 2.69
C CYS A 91 -5.83 -19.05 1.35
N HIS A 92 -6.64 -19.99 0.85
CA HIS A 92 -6.43 -20.53 -0.49
C HIS A 92 -6.58 -19.42 -1.51
N GLU A 93 -5.63 -19.36 -2.44
CA GLU A 93 -5.68 -18.42 -3.56
C GLU A 93 -7.02 -18.53 -4.29
N GLN A 94 -7.59 -17.38 -4.63
CA GLN A 94 -8.87 -17.27 -5.31
C GLN A 94 -8.63 -16.85 -6.76
N GLY A 95 -9.48 -17.30 -7.68
CA GLY A 95 -9.40 -16.96 -9.11
C GLY A 95 -9.83 -15.53 -9.46
N SER A 96 -10.22 -14.72 -8.47
CA SER A 96 -10.61 -13.31 -8.62
C SER A 96 -9.99 -12.44 -7.53
N ALA A 97 -9.73 -11.18 -7.89
CA ALA A 97 -9.30 -10.14 -6.98
C ALA A 97 -9.84 -8.77 -7.40
N ILE A 98 -9.76 -7.79 -6.51
CA ILE A 98 -9.99 -6.38 -6.85
C ILE A 98 -8.82 -5.89 -7.71
N ALA A 99 -9.07 -5.38 -8.92
CA ALA A 99 -8.01 -4.87 -9.78
C ALA A 99 -7.40 -3.58 -9.21
N VAL A 100 -6.14 -3.62 -8.77
CA VAL A 100 -5.40 -2.45 -8.27
C VAL A 100 -4.56 -1.87 -9.40
N ARG A 101 -4.83 -0.62 -9.82
CA ARG A 101 -4.11 0.00 -10.93
C ARG A 101 -3.87 1.50 -10.81
N ASN A 102 -2.83 2.03 -11.44
CA ASN A 102 -2.52 3.47 -11.45
C ASN A 102 -2.41 4.06 -10.04
N ILE A 103 -1.46 3.53 -9.27
CA ILE A 103 -1.20 3.93 -7.88
C ILE A 103 0.09 4.73 -7.84
N HIS A 104 0.05 5.93 -7.31
CA HIS A 104 1.21 6.82 -7.24
C HIS A 104 1.61 7.07 -5.78
N TYR A 105 2.88 6.81 -5.47
CA TYR A 105 3.53 7.18 -4.22
C TYR A 105 4.60 8.21 -4.55
N LYS A 106 4.49 9.43 -3.99
CA LYS A 106 5.39 10.54 -4.33
C LYS A 106 5.88 11.30 -3.11
N ASN A 107 7.17 11.60 -3.03
CA ASN A 107 7.72 12.45 -1.95
C ASN A 107 7.32 11.95 -0.56
N ILE A 108 7.66 10.69 -0.26
CA ILE A 108 7.37 10.05 1.03
C ILE A 108 8.70 9.82 1.74
N TYR A 109 8.85 10.35 2.95
CA TYR A 109 10.11 10.27 3.68
C TYR A 109 9.90 9.97 5.16
N GLY A 110 10.89 9.37 5.81
CA GLY A 110 10.82 9.09 7.24
C GLY A 110 11.48 7.81 7.74
N THR A 111 11.00 7.34 8.90
CA THR A 111 11.54 6.15 9.57
C THR A 111 10.53 5.00 9.68
N SER A 112 11.02 3.79 9.39
CA SER A 112 10.32 2.52 9.59
C SER A 112 10.72 1.90 10.93
N ALA A 113 9.73 1.46 11.71
CA ALA A 113 9.95 0.71 12.94
C ALA A 113 10.31 -0.77 12.67
N SER A 114 10.01 -1.26 11.47
CA SER A 114 10.31 -2.64 11.06
C SER A 114 11.32 -2.68 9.90
N LYS A 115 11.86 -3.87 9.63
CA LYS A 115 12.78 -4.10 8.51
C LYS A 115 12.09 -3.87 7.16
N VAL A 116 10.83 -4.27 7.02
CA VAL A 116 10.08 -4.18 5.77
C VAL A 116 9.38 -2.82 5.71
N ALA A 117 9.98 -1.88 4.97
CA ALA A 117 9.43 -0.54 4.86
C ALA A 117 8.32 -0.46 3.80
N ILE A 118 8.52 -1.17 2.68
CA ILE A 118 7.63 -1.12 1.53
C ILE A 118 7.37 -2.55 1.06
N ASN A 119 6.12 -2.92 0.87
CA ASN A 119 5.76 -4.25 0.39
C ASN A 119 4.49 -4.23 -0.45
N PHE A 120 4.59 -4.67 -1.71
CA PHE A 120 3.45 -4.77 -2.61
C PHE A 120 3.18 -6.24 -2.94
N ILE A 121 2.24 -6.85 -2.22
CA ILE A 121 1.82 -8.22 -2.45
C ILE A 121 0.48 -8.23 -3.18
N CYS A 122 0.53 -8.60 -4.45
CA CYS A 122 -0.63 -8.69 -5.32
C CYS A 122 -1.08 -10.14 -5.50
N SER A 123 -2.35 -10.34 -5.86
CA SER A 123 -2.93 -11.67 -6.07
C SER A 123 -2.37 -12.30 -7.34
N GLU A 124 -2.06 -13.60 -7.33
CA GLU A 124 -1.63 -14.33 -8.55
C GLU A 124 -2.68 -14.27 -9.68
N ALA A 125 -3.97 -14.17 -9.34
CA ALA A 125 -5.06 -14.10 -10.32
C ALA A 125 -5.08 -12.76 -11.08
N ILE A 126 -4.76 -11.65 -10.41
CA ILE A 126 -4.79 -10.30 -11.00
C ILE A 126 -3.62 -9.48 -10.47
N ARG A 127 -2.66 -9.20 -11.36
CA ARG A 127 -1.50 -8.37 -11.06
C ARG A 127 -1.91 -6.94 -10.66
N CYS A 128 -1.13 -6.29 -9.80
CA CYS A 128 -1.21 -4.84 -9.67
C CYS A 128 -0.47 -4.16 -10.82
N ASP A 129 -1.11 -3.19 -11.48
CA ASP A 129 -0.56 -2.56 -12.68
C ASP A 129 -0.36 -1.04 -12.52
N GLY A 130 0.70 -0.49 -13.10
CA GLY A 130 0.98 0.94 -13.00
C GLY A 130 1.16 1.45 -11.56
N ILE A 131 1.93 0.73 -10.74
CA ILE A 131 2.43 1.29 -9.47
C ILE A 131 3.64 2.15 -9.80
N GLN A 132 3.59 3.43 -9.44
CA GLN A 132 4.69 4.37 -9.59
C GLN A 132 5.16 4.85 -8.21
N MET A 133 6.46 4.74 -7.99
CA MET A 133 7.15 5.32 -6.85
C MET A 133 8.04 6.45 -7.34
N GLN A 134 7.99 7.58 -6.66
CA GLN A 134 8.82 8.73 -6.99
C GLN A 134 9.31 9.41 -5.72
N ASP A 135 10.63 9.61 -5.61
CA ASP A 135 11.23 10.37 -4.52
C ASP A 135 10.84 9.83 -3.13
N ILE A 136 11.13 8.54 -2.89
CA ILE A 136 10.81 7.84 -1.64
C ILE A 136 12.08 7.67 -0.80
N TYR A 137 12.05 8.06 0.48
CA TYR A 137 13.19 7.95 1.39
C TYR A 137 12.78 7.45 2.78
N LEU A 138 12.74 6.14 2.93
CA LEU A 138 12.41 5.46 4.18
C LEU A 138 13.62 4.71 4.72
N VAL A 139 14.04 5.03 5.95
CA VAL A 139 15.16 4.35 6.63
C VAL A 139 14.66 3.58 7.84
N GLY A 140 15.33 2.49 8.23
CA GLY A 140 14.96 1.78 9.46
C GLY A 140 15.58 2.44 10.69
N GLU A 141 14.89 2.44 11.82
CA GLU A 141 15.44 2.92 13.10
C GLU A 141 16.54 1.98 13.62
N GLY A 142 17.77 2.21 13.17
CA GLY A 142 18.94 1.39 13.52
C GLY A 142 19.03 0.05 12.75
N ARG A 143 18.25 -0.10 11.68
CA ARG A 143 18.22 -1.31 10.83
C ARG A 143 18.13 -0.92 9.35
N TYR A 144 18.52 -1.83 8.46
CA TYR A 144 18.26 -1.68 7.04
C TYR A 144 16.75 -1.79 6.76
N ALA A 145 16.22 -0.83 6.00
CA ALA A 145 14.89 -0.90 5.43
C ALA A 145 14.93 -1.68 4.10
N THR A 146 13.90 -2.49 3.83
CA THR A 146 13.76 -3.23 2.58
C THR A 146 12.49 -2.84 1.83
N CYS A 147 12.53 -2.98 0.50
CA CYS A 147 11.36 -2.91 -0.36
C CYS A 147 11.27 -4.14 -1.27
N SER A 148 10.09 -4.75 -1.35
CA SER A 148 9.81 -5.84 -2.29
C SER A 148 8.42 -5.74 -2.91
N TYR A 149 8.24 -6.42 -4.05
CA TYR A 149 6.94 -6.56 -4.68
C TYR A 149 6.76 -7.92 -5.35
N ARG A 150 5.52 -8.43 -5.40
CA ARG A 150 5.14 -9.69 -6.04
C ARG A 150 3.91 -9.49 -6.93
N ASN A 151 3.95 -10.10 -8.11
CA ASN A 151 2.92 -9.99 -9.15
C ASN A 151 2.45 -8.55 -9.39
N ALA A 152 3.40 -7.63 -9.52
CA ALA A 152 3.16 -6.20 -9.63
C ALA A 152 4.10 -5.56 -10.66
N THR A 153 3.60 -4.57 -11.40
CA THR A 153 4.43 -3.72 -12.25
C THR A 153 4.74 -2.42 -11.52
N VAL A 154 6.01 -2.27 -11.11
CA VAL A 154 6.48 -1.13 -10.29
C VAL A 154 7.52 -0.33 -11.07
N VAL A 155 7.26 0.96 -11.27
CA VAL A 155 8.20 1.93 -11.85
C VAL A 155 8.73 2.82 -10.73
N GLN A 156 10.06 2.97 -10.66
CA GLN A 156 10.74 3.82 -9.69
C GLN A 156 11.39 5.00 -10.40
N LEU A 157 10.97 6.23 -10.08
CA LEU A 157 11.46 7.47 -10.65
C LEU A 157 12.16 8.31 -9.59
N GLY A 158 13.18 9.06 -9.97
CA GLY A 158 13.94 9.89 -9.02
C GLY A 158 14.68 9.05 -7.98
N TYR A 159 14.85 9.60 -6.78
CA TYR A 159 15.61 8.94 -5.73
C TYR A 159 14.72 8.05 -4.86
N ASN A 160 14.97 6.74 -4.85
CA ASN A 160 14.19 5.79 -4.06
C ASN A 160 15.10 5.00 -3.13
N PHE A 161 14.85 5.09 -1.83
CA PHE A 161 15.49 4.30 -0.80
C PHE A 161 14.45 3.83 0.24
N PRO A 162 14.39 2.52 0.56
CA PRO A 162 15.10 1.44 -0.11
C PRO A 162 14.63 1.28 -1.56
N PHE A 163 15.51 0.75 -2.42
CA PHE A 163 15.14 0.39 -3.79
C PHE A 163 14.28 -0.88 -3.79
N CYS A 164 13.23 -0.89 -4.60
CA CYS A 164 12.30 -2.01 -4.71
C CYS A 164 12.73 -3.02 -5.76
N SER A 165 12.69 -4.30 -5.40
CA SER A 165 12.94 -5.41 -6.32
C SER A 165 11.79 -6.41 -6.30
N ALA A 166 11.57 -7.10 -7.41
CA ALA A 166 10.65 -8.22 -7.46
C ALA A 166 11.11 -9.31 -6.49
N GLU A 167 10.17 -9.91 -5.77
CA GLU A 167 10.41 -11.17 -5.07
C GLU A 167 10.60 -12.29 -6.11
N MET A 168 11.60 -13.13 -5.88
CA MET A 168 11.84 -14.35 -6.66
C MET A 168 10.86 -15.45 -6.26
#